data_AF-B0U082-F1
#
_entry.id   AF-B0U082-F1
#
_cell.length_a   1.000
_cell.length_b   1.000
_cell.length_c   1.000
_cell.angle_alpha   90.00
_cell.angle_beta   90.00
_cell.angle_gamma   90.00
#
_symmetry.space_group_name_H-M   'P 1'
#
loop_
_entity.id
_entity.type
_entity.pdbx_description
1 polymer ?
#
loop_
_entity_poly.entity_id
_entity_poly.type
_entity_poly.pdbx_seq_one_letter_code
_entity_poly.pdbx_strand_id
1 'polypeptide(L)'
;MSMDYQFKVAETTYSVDAEKAILGNILLNNDNIELVEDFLLIDDFFDKRHKIIYKQITVLNQSNTPFDVLILSEYLATEGLLSEAGGESYIIDLATNTPAVSNIKTYANIVKDKAKLRSLQASVNDIVQKIYSSDSKNPDEVIDYAESRILDVAKERETLVKGPESIKSVIPKLVDRMSAIVDSGSGLTGISTGFIDLDKMTSGLQRANMGIIAARPSMGKTVLGINIAQNVAKIADKPVLVFSLEMPSEDIVTRMLASQARVEMSLLKECNRLNDAHWVKITSAMKSLSEMPLYIDDTSSLTPAEMRSRARRLYNEHGGLSMILIDYLQLMKIPGYETNRTLEVSEISRSLKALSKELDIPVIALSQLNRAVDDRKDKRPMMSDLRESGAIEQDADLIMFIYRDEVYNKDKEDNKNLGEIIIGKQRNGPIGTVHVRFDGQFASFANLTRENDNILPGDIGYNE
;
A
#
# COMPACT_ATOMS: atom_id res chain seq x y z
N MET A 1 25.34 -2.35 -42.01
CA MET A 1 24.45 -3.50 -41.77
C MET A 1 23.12 -2.91 -41.31
N SER A 2 22.15 -2.82 -42.23
CA SER A 2 20.84 -2.21 -42.03
C SER A 2 20.05 -3.03 -41.01
N MET A 3 19.59 -2.39 -39.94
CA MET A 3 18.75 -3.01 -38.91
C MET A 3 17.28 -2.83 -39.29
N ASP A 4 16.86 -3.49 -40.37
CA ASP A 4 15.44 -3.72 -40.65
C ASP A 4 14.94 -4.86 -39.76
N TYR A 5 14.73 -4.55 -38.47
CA TYR A 5 13.76 -5.31 -37.68
C TYR A 5 12.40 -4.61 -37.85
N GLN A 6 11.76 -4.84 -39.00
CA GLN A 6 10.32 -4.69 -39.09
C GLN A 6 9.72 -5.74 -38.16
N PHE A 7 9.45 -5.36 -36.91
CA PHE A 7 8.48 -6.09 -36.10
C PHE A 7 7.19 -6.12 -36.91
N LYS A 8 6.86 -7.28 -37.49
CA LYS A 8 5.53 -7.54 -38.04
C LYS A 8 4.56 -7.10 -36.94
N VAL A 9 3.67 -6.15 -37.22
CA VAL A 9 2.59 -5.80 -36.30
C VAL A 9 1.85 -7.11 -36.06
N ALA A 10 2.13 -7.74 -34.93
CA ALA A 10 1.54 -9.01 -34.64
C ALA A 10 0.02 -8.77 -34.58
N GLU A 11 -0.77 -9.69 -35.14
CA GLU A 11 -2.24 -9.77 -34.98
C GLU A 11 -2.68 -9.86 -33.49
N THR A 12 -1.77 -9.57 -32.56
CA THR A 12 -1.89 -9.72 -31.13
C THR A 12 -2.27 -8.43 -30.42
N THR A 13 -2.21 -7.24 -31.04
CA THR A 13 -2.51 -5.95 -30.36
C THR A 13 -3.83 -5.28 -30.74
N TYR A 14 -4.60 -5.88 -31.65
CA TYR A 14 -5.96 -5.44 -31.97
C TYR A 14 -6.85 -6.64 -32.32
N SER A 15 -8.15 -6.43 -32.34
CA SER A 15 -9.11 -7.42 -32.86
C SER A 15 -10.29 -6.66 -33.45
N VAL A 16 -10.22 -6.41 -34.76
CA VAL A 16 -11.28 -5.69 -35.48
C VAL A 16 -12.60 -6.45 -35.39
N ASP A 17 -12.58 -7.77 -35.41
CA ASP A 17 -13.79 -8.58 -35.30
C ASP A 17 -14.48 -8.44 -33.94
N ALA A 18 -13.71 -8.35 -32.85
CA ALA A 18 -14.27 -8.07 -31.52
C ALA A 18 -14.85 -6.65 -31.44
N GLU A 19 -14.18 -5.65 -32.04
CA GLU A 19 -14.70 -4.28 -32.10
C GLU A 19 -16.01 -4.19 -32.89
N LYS A 20 -16.07 -4.86 -34.06
CA LYS A 20 -17.30 -4.96 -34.87
C LYS A 20 -18.44 -5.61 -34.07
N ALA A 21 -18.13 -6.72 -33.38
CA ALA A 21 -19.10 -7.43 -32.57
C ALA A 21 -19.66 -6.57 -31.43
N ILE A 22 -18.85 -5.69 -30.83
CA ILE A 22 -19.32 -4.74 -29.81
C ILE A 22 -20.24 -3.70 -30.43
N LEU A 23 -19.77 -3.02 -31.48
CA LEU A 23 -20.51 -1.91 -32.10
C LEU A 23 -21.86 -2.35 -32.67
N GLY A 24 -21.88 -3.45 -33.43
CA GLY A 24 -23.14 -3.92 -33.98
C GLY A 24 -24.08 -4.46 -32.91
N ASN A 25 -23.58 -5.01 -31.80
CA ASN A 25 -24.41 -5.41 -30.67
C ASN A 25 -25.06 -4.21 -29.96
N ILE A 26 -24.31 -3.11 -29.76
CA ILE A 26 -24.85 -1.85 -29.21
C ILE A 26 -25.89 -1.22 -30.16
N LEU A 27 -25.69 -1.31 -31.47
CA LEU A 27 -26.64 -0.83 -32.47
C LEU A 27 -27.94 -1.65 -32.52
N LEU A 28 -27.86 -2.96 -32.26
CA LEU A 28 -29.02 -3.85 -32.20
C LEU A 28 -29.77 -3.75 -30.87
N ASN A 29 -29.06 -3.48 -29.78
CA ASN A 29 -29.63 -3.33 -28.44
C ASN A 29 -28.88 -2.21 -27.68
N ASN A 30 -29.47 -1.02 -27.63
CA ASN A 30 -28.82 0.16 -27.04
C ASN A 30 -28.48 -0.01 -25.55
N ASP A 31 -29.26 -0.80 -24.79
CA ASP A 31 -29.01 -1.05 -23.35
C ASP A 31 -27.64 -1.68 -23.09
N ASN A 32 -27.08 -2.39 -24.09
CA ASN A 32 -25.77 -3.02 -23.96
C ASN A 32 -24.61 -2.02 -23.92
N ILE A 33 -24.85 -0.73 -24.23
CA ILE A 33 -23.83 0.31 -24.11
C ILE A 33 -23.33 0.43 -22.66
N GLU A 34 -24.21 0.32 -21.66
CA GLU A 34 -23.83 0.42 -20.24
C GLU A 34 -22.81 -0.67 -19.86
N LEU A 35 -22.95 -1.87 -20.44
CA LEU A 35 -22.05 -3.00 -20.20
C LEU A 35 -20.65 -2.81 -20.83
N VAL A 36 -20.48 -1.82 -21.70
CA VAL A 36 -19.26 -1.55 -22.45
C VAL A 36 -18.62 -0.24 -22.01
N GLU A 37 -19.42 0.78 -21.72
CA GLU A 37 -18.97 2.11 -21.29
C GLU A 37 -18.17 2.03 -19.98
N ASP A 38 -18.53 1.10 -19.09
CA ASP A 38 -17.78 0.77 -17.86
C ASP A 38 -16.40 0.12 -18.11
N PHE A 39 -16.17 -0.44 -19.30
CA PHE A 39 -15.01 -1.30 -19.59
C PHE A 39 -14.04 -0.74 -20.62
N LEU A 40 -14.53 0.05 -21.58
CA LEU A 40 -13.79 0.52 -22.74
C LEU A 40 -13.86 2.03 -22.93
N LEU A 41 -12.69 2.61 -23.18
CA LEU A 41 -12.55 3.99 -23.67
C LEU A 41 -12.70 4.04 -25.19
N ILE A 42 -13.03 5.23 -25.71
CA ILE A 42 -13.02 5.50 -27.16
C ILE A 42 -11.66 5.13 -27.77
N ASP A 43 -10.56 5.42 -27.07
CA ASP A 43 -9.21 5.12 -27.54
C ASP A 43 -8.79 3.63 -27.43
N ASP A 44 -9.60 2.79 -26.76
CA ASP A 44 -9.38 1.35 -26.74
C ASP A 44 -9.76 0.68 -28.07
N PHE A 45 -10.52 1.33 -28.94
CA PHE A 45 -10.75 0.85 -30.31
C PHE A 45 -9.53 1.11 -31.18
N PHE A 46 -9.10 0.13 -31.98
CA PHE A 46 -7.97 0.27 -32.88
C PHE A 46 -8.36 0.97 -34.18
N ASP A 47 -9.48 0.56 -34.79
CA ASP A 47 -9.91 1.11 -36.07
C ASP A 47 -10.46 2.53 -35.87
N LYS A 48 -9.95 3.49 -36.67
CA LYS A 48 -10.38 4.89 -36.60
C LYS A 48 -11.89 5.04 -36.84
N ARG A 49 -12.48 4.21 -37.72
CA ARG A 49 -13.92 4.20 -37.99
C ARG A 49 -14.70 3.83 -36.73
N HIS A 50 -14.24 2.78 -36.04
CA HIS A 50 -14.87 2.32 -34.81
C HIS A 50 -14.78 3.36 -33.69
N LYS A 51 -13.65 4.07 -33.56
CA LYS A 51 -13.53 5.20 -32.62
C LYS A 51 -14.59 6.27 -32.87
N ILE A 52 -14.76 6.67 -34.13
CA ILE A 52 -15.73 7.69 -34.54
C ILE A 52 -17.15 7.22 -34.22
N ILE A 53 -17.48 5.98 -34.62
CA ILE A 53 -18.79 5.37 -34.40
C ILE A 53 -19.09 5.27 -32.91
N TYR A 54 -18.18 4.69 -32.12
CA TYR A 54 -18.36 4.53 -30.67
C TYR A 54 -18.52 5.88 -29.98
N LYS A 55 -17.68 6.86 -30.33
CA LYS A 55 -17.79 8.23 -29.80
C LYS A 55 -19.18 8.82 -30.05
N GLN A 56 -19.72 8.67 -31.26
CA GLN A 56 -21.05 9.21 -31.57
C GLN A 56 -22.15 8.46 -30.81
N ILE A 57 -22.04 7.13 -30.70
CA ILE A 57 -22.96 6.32 -29.89
C ILE A 57 -22.95 6.80 -28.43
N THR A 58 -21.78 7.04 -27.85
CA THR A 58 -21.64 7.58 -26.49
C THR A 58 -22.32 8.94 -26.34
N VAL A 59 -22.15 9.85 -27.32
CA VAL A 59 -22.81 11.17 -27.31
C VAL A 59 -24.34 11.03 -27.37
N LEU A 60 -24.85 10.16 -28.24
CA LEU A 60 -26.28 9.90 -28.37
C LEU A 60 -26.85 9.29 -27.07
N ASN A 61 -26.14 8.33 -26.47
CA ASN A 61 -26.52 7.75 -25.20
C ASN A 61 -26.55 8.78 -24.06
N GLN A 62 -25.54 9.63 -23.94
CA GLN A 62 -25.48 10.69 -22.93
C GLN A 62 -26.60 11.73 -23.08
N SER A 63 -27.08 11.94 -24.31
CA SER A 63 -28.25 12.79 -24.59
C SER A 63 -29.59 12.07 -24.39
N ASN A 64 -29.58 10.82 -23.94
CA ASN A 64 -30.75 9.93 -23.84
C ASN A 64 -31.53 9.83 -25.17
N THR A 65 -30.83 9.89 -26.29
CA THR A 65 -31.42 9.75 -27.63
C THR A 65 -31.26 8.29 -28.07
N PRO A 66 -32.37 7.52 -28.22
CA PRO A 66 -32.30 6.19 -28.82
C PRO A 66 -31.66 6.27 -30.21
N PHE A 67 -30.84 5.28 -30.55
CA PHE A 67 -30.09 5.32 -31.79
C PHE A 67 -30.13 3.98 -32.50
N ASP A 68 -30.30 4.04 -33.81
CA ASP A 68 -30.19 2.91 -34.73
C ASP A 68 -29.23 3.29 -35.86
N VAL A 69 -29.11 2.42 -36.87
CA VAL A 69 -28.24 2.64 -38.02
C VAL A 69 -28.57 3.94 -38.76
N LEU A 70 -29.86 4.30 -38.87
CA LEU A 70 -30.32 5.48 -39.58
C LEU A 70 -29.98 6.75 -38.81
N ILE A 71 -30.35 6.79 -37.52
CA ILE A 71 -30.09 7.94 -36.63
C ILE A 71 -28.59 8.19 -36.52
N LEU A 72 -27.80 7.14 -36.27
CA LEU A 72 -26.35 7.27 -36.19
C LEU A 72 -25.75 7.84 -37.48
N SER A 73 -26.22 7.35 -38.64
CA SER A 73 -25.73 7.82 -39.95
C SER A 73 -26.07 9.29 -40.21
N GLU A 74 -27.27 9.74 -39.84
CA GLU A 74 -27.70 11.14 -39.98
C GLU A 74 -26.89 12.09 -39.10
N TYR A 75 -26.65 11.72 -37.84
CA TYR A 75 -25.81 12.52 -36.93
C TYR A 75 -24.36 12.59 -37.41
N LEU A 76 -23.79 11.46 -37.83
CA LEU A 76 -22.44 11.44 -38.42
C LEU A 76 -22.37 12.27 -39.71
N ALA A 77 -23.42 12.29 -40.53
CA ALA A 77 -23.48 13.11 -41.73
C ALA A 77 -23.52 14.60 -41.41
N THR A 78 -24.33 14.97 -40.40
CA THR A 78 -24.47 16.35 -39.92
C THR A 78 -23.14 16.90 -39.40
N GLU A 79 -22.35 16.06 -38.73
CA GLU A 79 -21.01 16.41 -38.25
C GLU A 79 -19.91 16.30 -39.34
N GLY A 80 -20.26 15.85 -40.55
CA GLY A 80 -19.30 15.66 -41.65
C GLY A 80 -18.36 14.46 -41.47
N LEU A 81 -18.65 13.56 -40.52
CA LEU A 81 -17.83 12.41 -40.15
C LEU A 81 -18.28 11.09 -40.79
N LEU A 82 -19.43 11.05 -41.48
CA LEU A 82 -19.99 9.82 -42.06
C LEU A 82 -19.03 9.12 -43.03
N SER A 83 -18.34 9.88 -43.88
CA SER A 83 -17.36 9.32 -44.82
C SER A 83 -16.16 8.71 -44.09
N GLU A 84 -15.67 9.37 -43.02
CA GLU A 84 -14.59 8.87 -42.18
C GLU A 84 -14.99 7.65 -41.34
N ALA A 85 -16.27 7.50 -41.02
CA ALA A 85 -16.83 6.33 -40.35
C ALA A 85 -17.01 5.12 -41.30
N GLY A 86 -16.75 5.26 -42.60
CA GLY A 86 -16.90 4.21 -43.60
C GLY A 86 -18.21 4.25 -44.39
N GLY A 87 -19.06 5.25 -44.17
CA GLY A 87 -20.34 5.43 -44.82
C GLY A 87 -21.47 4.57 -44.24
N GLU A 88 -22.69 4.86 -44.66
CA GLU A 88 -23.90 4.17 -44.19
C GLU A 88 -23.85 2.65 -44.42
N SER A 89 -23.31 2.22 -45.57
CA SER A 89 -23.16 0.80 -45.90
C SER A 89 -22.30 0.03 -44.89
N TYR A 90 -21.28 0.68 -44.30
CA TYR A 90 -20.44 0.05 -43.29
C TYR A 90 -21.16 -0.08 -41.95
N ILE A 91 -21.96 0.91 -41.56
CA ILE A 91 -22.75 0.87 -40.32
C ILE A 91 -23.84 -0.21 -40.43
N ILE A 92 -24.46 -0.37 -41.61
CA ILE A 92 -25.37 -1.49 -41.92
C ILE A 92 -24.64 -2.84 -41.80
N ASP A 93 -23.43 -2.94 -42.35
CA ASP A 93 -22.60 -4.16 -42.25
C ASP A 93 -22.31 -4.53 -40.79
N LEU A 94 -21.99 -3.55 -39.94
CA LEU A 94 -21.80 -3.77 -38.50
C LEU A 94 -23.05 -4.36 -37.85
N ALA A 95 -24.23 -3.78 -38.08
CA ALA A 95 -25.47 -4.27 -37.48
C ALA A 95 -25.88 -5.66 -37.99
N THR A 96 -25.61 -5.97 -39.26
CA THR A 96 -26.08 -7.21 -39.90
C THR A 96 -25.15 -8.41 -39.68
N ASN A 97 -23.84 -8.20 -39.57
CA ASN A 97 -22.83 -9.25 -39.44
C ASN A 97 -22.31 -9.46 -37.99
N THR A 98 -23.09 -9.06 -36.99
CA THR A 98 -22.73 -9.21 -35.57
C THR A 98 -23.01 -10.63 -35.07
N PRO A 99 -22.06 -11.31 -34.38
CA PRO A 99 -22.29 -12.56 -33.67
C PRO A 99 -23.41 -12.46 -32.61
N ALA A 100 -23.96 -13.59 -32.17
CA ALA A 100 -25.06 -13.61 -31.21
C ALA A 100 -24.81 -12.72 -29.96
N VAL A 101 -25.87 -12.04 -29.50
CA VAL A 101 -25.86 -10.94 -28.52
C VAL A 101 -25.30 -11.32 -27.14
N SER A 102 -25.18 -12.61 -26.84
CA SER A 102 -24.98 -13.16 -25.49
C SER A 102 -23.59 -13.00 -24.89
N ASN A 103 -22.61 -12.38 -25.58
CA ASN A 103 -21.24 -12.32 -25.04
C ASN A 103 -20.47 -11.00 -25.24
N ILE A 104 -21.17 -9.85 -25.21
CA ILE A 104 -20.55 -8.53 -25.38
C ILE A 104 -19.40 -8.26 -24.39
N LYS A 105 -19.53 -8.72 -23.14
CA LYS A 105 -18.47 -8.59 -22.12
C LYS A 105 -17.18 -9.31 -22.50
N THR A 106 -17.25 -10.47 -23.14
CA THR A 106 -16.05 -11.19 -23.58
C THR A 106 -15.35 -10.43 -24.71
N TYR A 107 -16.11 -9.92 -25.68
CA TYR A 107 -15.54 -9.08 -26.74
C TYR A 107 -14.93 -7.79 -26.17
N ALA A 108 -15.61 -7.15 -25.22
CA ALA A 108 -15.07 -5.98 -24.52
C ALA A 108 -13.75 -6.29 -23.80
N ASN A 109 -13.66 -7.42 -23.10
CA ASN A 109 -12.39 -7.86 -22.48
C ASN A 109 -11.29 -8.11 -23.53
N ILE A 110 -11.62 -8.71 -24.67
CA ILE A 110 -10.65 -8.89 -25.76
C ILE A 110 -10.12 -7.53 -26.22
N VAL A 111 -11.00 -6.58 -26.58
CA VAL A 111 -10.57 -5.24 -27.03
C VAL A 111 -9.75 -4.53 -25.95
N LYS A 112 -10.16 -4.65 -24.68
CA LYS A 112 -9.45 -4.10 -23.53
C LYS A 112 -8.03 -4.64 -23.40
N ASP A 113 -7.85 -5.95 -23.47
CA ASP A 113 -6.54 -6.59 -23.36
C ASP A 113 -5.64 -6.25 -24.56
N LYS A 114 -6.22 -6.18 -25.76
CA LYS A 114 -5.51 -5.73 -26.96
C LYS A 114 -5.06 -4.27 -26.84
N ALA A 115 -5.90 -3.39 -26.31
CA ALA A 115 -5.56 -2.00 -26.05
C ALA A 115 -4.48 -1.84 -24.95
N LYS A 116 -4.46 -2.71 -23.92
CA LYS A 116 -3.36 -2.75 -22.94
C LYS A 116 -2.03 -3.02 -23.62
N LEU A 117 -1.99 -4.01 -24.51
CA LEU A 117 -0.78 -4.34 -25.26
C LEU A 117 -0.31 -3.18 -26.14
N ARG A 118 -1.24 -2.43 -26.77
CA ARG A 118 -0.89 -1.23 -27.56
C ARG A 118 -0.32 -0.10 -26.69
N SER A 119 -0.94 0.17 -25.54
CA SER A 119 -0.46 1.20 -24.61
C SER A 119 0.94 0.84 -24.07
N LEU A 120 1.16 -0.42 -23.72
CA LEU A 120 2.48 -0.92 -23.33
C LEU A 120 3.50 -0.77 -24.46
N GLN A 121 3.13 -1.12 -25.69
CA GLN A 121 4.00 -0.97 -26.86
C GLN A 121 4.37 0.50 -27.10
N ALA A 122 3.42 1.43 -26.94
CA ALA A 122 3.69 2.87 -27.04
C ALA A 122 4.67 3.34 -25.95
N SER A 123 4.46 2.96 -24.69
CA SER A 123 5.39 3.29 -23.60
C SER A 123 6.79 2.74 -23.83
N VAL A 124 6.91 1.50 -24.35
CA VAL A 124 8.22 0.92 -24.70
C VAL A 124 8.89 1.73 -25.82
N ASN A 125 8.14 2.13 -26.84
CA ASN A 125 8.68 2.95 -27.92
C ASN A 125 9.15 4.33 -27.42
N ASP A 126 8.42 4.95 -26.48
CA ASP A 126 8.82 6.22 -25.88
C ASP A 126 10.11 6.07 -25.04
N ILE A 127 10.26 4.96 -24.32
CA ILE A 127 11.50 4.63 -23.58
C ILE A 127 12.67 4.48 -24.57
N VAL A 128 12.46 3.75 -25.67
CA VAL A 128 13.45 3.60 -26.73
C VAL A 128 13.83 4.95 -27.32
N GLN A 129 12.86 5.83 -27.61
CA GLN A 129 13.14 7.19 -28.09
C GLN A 129 13.93 8.01 -27.07
N LYS A 130 13.62 7.90 -25.78
CA LYS A 130 14.37 8.58 -24.72
C LYS A 130 15.82 8.11 -24.64
N ILE A 131 16.07 6.80 -24.80
CA ILE A 131 17.43 6.22 -24.87
C ILE A 131 18.25 6.82 -26.03
N TYR A 132 17.62 7.05 -27.17
CA TYR A 132 18.27 7.63 -28.35
C TYR A 132 18.34 9.16 -28.35
N SER A 133 17.72 9.82 -27.36
CA SER A 133 17.69 11.29 -27.27
C SER A 133 18.97 11.86 -26.67
N SER A 134 19.34 13.09 -27.04
CA SER A 134 20.53 13.81 -26.56
C SER A 134 20.60 14.00 -25.03
N ASP A 135 19.47 13.80 -24.34
CA ASP A 135 19.31 13.93 -22.90
C ASP A 135 19.67 12.66 -22.12
N SER A 136 20.02 11.56 -22.79
CA SER A 136 20.33 10.26 -22.18
C SER A 136 21.72 10.17 -21.53
N LYS A 137 22.26 11.27 -20.98
CA LYS A 137 23.61 11.30 -20.40
C LYS A 137 23.71 10.56 -19.06
N ASN A 138 22.58 10.38 -18.38
CA ASN A 138 22.48 9.67 -17.12
C ASN A 138 21.61 8.40 -17.30
N PRO A 139 22.18 7.19 -17.22
CA PRO A 139 21.42 5.94 -17.29
C PRO A 139 20.32 5.82 -16.23
N ASP A 140 20.54 6.37 -15.02
CA ASP A 140 19.58 6.27 -13.91
C ASP A 140 18.29 7.05 -14.20
N GLU A 141 18.40 8.23 -14.84
CA GLU A 141 17.21 9.01 -15.26
C GLU A 141 16.38 8.29 -16.32
N VAL A 142 17.02 7.49 -17.18
CA VAL A 142 16.32 6.68 -18.19
C VAL A 142 15.62 5.50 -17.53
N ILE A 143 16.23 4.90 -16.50
CA ILE A 143 15.61 3.84 -15.69
C ILE A 143 14.39 4.39 -14.95
N ASP A 144 14.50 5.53 -14.28
CA ASP A 144 13.39 6.19 -13.58
C ASP A 144 12.25 6.55 -14.54
N TYR A 145 12.58 7.09 -15.71
CA TYR A 145 11.60 7.38 -16.76
C TYR A 145 10.89 6.11 -17.25
N ALA A 146 11.63 5.02 -17.45
CA ALA A 146 11.06 3.74 -17.84
C ALA A 146 10.14 3.15 -16.78
N GLU A 147 10.54 3.19 -15.50
CA GLU A 147 9.69 2.78 -14.40
C GLU A 147 8.40 3.60 -14.36
N SER A 148 8.48 4.93 -14.44
CA SER A 148 7.29 5.79 -14.46
C SER A 148 6.36 5.48 -15.64
N ARG A 149 6.89 5.37 -16.87
CA ARG A 149 6.05 5.12 -18.07
C ARG A 149 5.37 3.75 -18.03
N ILE A 150 6.05 2.72 -17.52
CA ILE A 150 5.43 1.39 -17.35
C ILE A 150 4.35 1.44 -16.25
N LEU A 151 4.62 2.17 -15.17
CA LEU A 151 3.67 2.35 -14.08
C LEU A 151 2.41 3.13 -14.49
N ASP A 152 2.53 4.12 -15.37
CA ASP A 152 1.39 4.90 -15.84
C ASP A 152 0.42 4.08 -16.68
N VAL A 153 0.91 3.11 -17.48
CA VAL A 153 0.06 2.15 -18.22
C VAL A 153 -0.81 1.31 -17.27
N ALA A 154 -0.27 0.98 -16.08
CA ALA A 154 -1.03 0.27 -15.05
C ALA A 154 -2.06 1.18 -14.36
N LYS A 155 -1.72 2.45 -14.11
CA LYS A 155 -2.57 3.43 -13.41
C LYS A 155 -3.71 3.97 -14.26
N GLU A 156 -3.48 4.33 -15.52
CA GLU A 156 -4.50 4.92 -16.42
C GLU A 156 -5.77 4.06 -16.49
N ARG A 157 -5.63 2.75 -16.32
CA ARG A 157 -6.74 1.79 -16.30
C ARG A 157 -7.35 1.56 -14.92
N GLU A 158 -6.61 1.76 -13.84
CA GLU A 158 -7.12 1.68 -12.48
C GLU A 158 -8.07 2.86 -12.18
N THR A 159 -7.79 4.03 -12.75
CA THR A 159 -8.68 5.20 -12.71
C THR A 159 -10.04 4.98 -13.37
N LEU A 160 -10.16 4.04 -14.32
CA LEU A 160 -11.45 3.70 -14.94
C LEU A 160 -12.36 2.88 -14.03
N VAL A 161 -11.78 2.11 -13.10
CA VAL A 161 -12.53 1.25 -12.17
C VAL A 161 -12.93 2.01 -10.90
N LYS A 162 -12.19 3.06 -10.53
CA LYS A 162 -12.44 3.88 -9.33
C LYS A 162 -13.10 5.22 -9.71
N GLY A 163 -14.39 5.16 -10.03
CA GLY A 163 -15.29 6.31 -10.12
C GLY A 163 -16.06 6.57 -8.82
N PRO A 164 -16.98 7.54 -8.80
CA PRO A 164 -17.91 7.74 -7.69
C PRO A 164 -18.73 6.47 -7.43
N GLU A 165 -18.59 5.87 -6.25
CA GLU A 165 -19.45 4.75 -5.84
C GLU A 165 -20.74 5.26 -5.17
N SER A 166 -21.88 4.69 -5.55
CA SER A 166 -23.15 4.97 -4.87
C SER A 166 -23.16 4.36 -3.46
N ILE A 167 -23.78 5.01 -2.49
CA ILE A 167 -23.93 4.45 -1.15
C ILE A 167 -24.62 3.07 -1.17
N LYS A 168 -25.50 2.84 -2.16
CA LYS A 168 -26.20 1.57 -2.35
C LYS A 168 -25.25 0.42 -2.69
N SER A 169 -24.14 0.68 -3.38
CA SER A 169 -23.14 -0.35 -3.69
C SER A 169 -22.12 -0.57 -2.55
N VAL A 170 -21.95 0.42 -1.68
CA VAL A 170 -20.99 0.37 -0.55
C VAL A 170 -21.58 -0.34 0.68
N ILE A 171 -22.87 -0.15 0.97
CA ILE A 171 -23.52 -0.74 2.16
C ILE A 171 -23.37 -2.27 2.23
N PRO A 172 -23.64 -3.06 1.16
CA PRO A 172 -23.46 -4.51 1.22
C PRO A 172 -22.02 -4.92 1.56
N LYS A 173 -21.02 -4.28 0.93
CA LYS A 173 -19.59 -4.51 1.21
C LYS A 173 -19.25 -4.26 2.68
N LEU A 174 -19.85 -3.22 3.28
CA LEU A 174 -19.66 -2.91 4.71
C LEU A 174 -20.27 -3.98 5.62
N VAL A 175 -21.49 -4.45 5.31
CA VAL A 175 -22.16 -5.49 6.10
C VAL A 175 -21.41 -6.82 6.04
N ASP A 176 -20.92 -7.20 4.86
CA ASP A 176 -20.11 -8.40 4.69
C ASP A 176 -18.82 -8.32 5.52
N ARG A 177 -18.16 -7.15 5.51
CA ARG A 177 -16.98 -6.90 6.34
C ARG A 177 -17.28 -6.96 7.83
N MET A 178 -18.39 -6.38 8.29
CA MET A 178 -18.80 -6.44 9.69
C MET A 178 -19.08 -7.89 10.13
N SER A 179 -19.75 -8.68 9.29
CA SER A 179 -20.05 -10.08 9.56
C SER A 179 -18.77 -10.91 9.70
N ALA A 180 -17.82 -10.73 8.77
CA ALA A 180 -16.51 -11.39 8.83
C ALA A 180 -15.73 -11.09 10.13
N ILE A 181 -15.83 -9.88 10.67
CA ILE A 181 -15.19 -9.50 11.93
C ILE A 181 -15.82 -10.26 13.11
N VAL A 182 -17.15 -10.32 13.15
CA VAL A 182 -17.89 -11.08 14.18
C VAL A 182 -17.51 -12.57 14.13
N ASP A 183 -17.44 -13.14 12.94
CA ASP A 183 -17.11 -14.56 12.72
C ASP A 183 -15.65 -14.88 13.09
N SER A 184 -14.72 -13.92 12.96
CA SER A 184 -13.31 -14.11 13.32
C SER A 184 -13.05 -14.30 14.82
N GLY A 185 -14.03 -13.98 15.68
CA GLY A 185 -13.92 -14.10 17.14
C GLY A 185 -12.96 -13.12 17.83
N SER A 186 -12.11 -12.41 17.07
CA SER A 186 -11.14 -11.45 17.62
C SER A 186 -11.77 -10.15 18.12
N GLY A 187 -12.94 -9.78 17.57
CA GLY A 187 -13.62 -8.51 17.83
C GLY A 187 -12.86 -7.27 17.32
N LEU A 188 -11.70 -7.43 16.68
CA LEU A 188 -10.90 -6.35 16.12
C LEU A 188 -11.18 -6.20 14.62
N THR A 189 -11.31 -4.95 14.16
CA THR A 189 -11.51 -4.67 12.73
C THR A 189 -10.20 -4.63 11.94
N GLY A 190 -9.08 -4.48 12.65
CA GLY A 190 -7.72 -4.45 12.12
C GLY A 190 -6.83 -5.52 12.76
N ILE A 191 -5.56 -5.53 12.36
CA ILE A 191 -4.57 -6.50 12.82
C ILE A 191 -4.12 -6.15 14.24
N SER A 192 -4.10 -7.10 15.16
CA SER A 192 -3.64 -6.89 16.55
C SER A 192 -2.17 -6.46 16.60
N THR A 193 -1.87 -5.44 17.40
CA THR A 193 -0.49 -5.02 17.72
C THR A 193 0.18 -5.93 18.75
N GLY A 194 -0.60 -6.79 19.42
CA GLY A 194 -0.19 -7.58 20.58
C GLY A 194 -0.23 -6.82 21.91
N PHE A 195 -0.62 -5.54 21.89
CA PHE A 195 -0.84 -4.73 23.08
C PHE A 195 -2.33 -4.55 23.32
N ILE A 196 -2.86 -5.21 24.35
CA ILE A 196 -4.31 -5.35 24.60
C ILE A 196 -4.98 -3.98 24.75
N ASP A 197 -4.41 -3.11 25.60
CA ASP A 197 -4.98 -1.79 25.85
C ASP A 197 -4.84 -0.87 24.62
N LEU A 198 -3.78 -1.05 23.81
CA LEU A 198 -3.60 -0.31 22.56
C LEU A 198 -4.58 -0.77 21.49
N ASP A 199 -4.77 -2.08 21.33
CA ASP A 199 -5.73 -2.67 20.39
C ASP A 199 -7.16 -2.30 20.77
N LYS A 200 -7.48 -2.20 22.07
CA LYS A 200 -8.77 -1.71 22.55
C LYS A 200 -9.03 -0.25 22.14
N MET A 201 -8.01 0.60 22.15
CA MET A 201 -8.12 2.00 21.74
C MET A 201 -8.12 2.19 20.22
N THR A 202 -7.37 1.37 19.49
CA THR A 202 -7.13 1.52 18.05
C THR A 202 -8.02 0.62 17.17
N SER A 203 -8.67 -0.39 17.78
CA SER A 203 -9.30 -1.52 17.10
C SER A 203 -8.33 -2.31 16.20
N GLY A 204 -7.05 -2.29 16.56
CA GLY A 204 -5.95 -2.86 15.78
C GLY A 204 -5.49 -1.97 14.62
N LEU A 205 -4.47 -2.41 13.91
CA LEU A 205 -3.91 -1.76 12.74
C LEU A 205 -4.83 -1.93 11.54
N GLN A 206 -5.43 -0.82 11.10
CA GLN A 206 -6.38 -0.82 9.99
C GLN A 206 -5.68 -0.88 8.64
N ARG A 207 -6.30 -1.57 7.68
CA ARG A 207 -5.89 -1.56 6.27
C ARG A 207 -5.99 -0.16 5.66
N ALA A 208 -5.19 0.10 4.64
CA ALA A 208 -5.07 1.39 3.97
C ALA A 208 -4.66 2.58 4.86
N ASN A 209 -4.31 2.33 6.12
CA ASN A 209 -3.87 3.36 7.06
C ASN A 209 -2.35 3.48 7.14
N MET A 210 -1.91 4.71 7.35
CA MET A 210 -0.54 5.06 7.68
C MET A 210 -0.47 5.46 9.16
N GLY A 211 0.28 4.70 9.93
CA GLY A 211 0.57 4.94 11.33
C GLY A 211 1.96 5.54 11.53
N ILE A 212 2.11 6.44 12.50
CA ILE A 212 3.39 7.02 12.90
C ILE A 212 3.68 6.66 14.35
N ILE A 213 4.89 6.18 14.62
CA ILE A 213 5.41 6.03 15.97
C ILE A 213 6.58 6.99 16.12
N ALA A 214 6.45 7.97 17.00
CA ALA A 214 7.46 9.00 17.17
C ALA A 214 7.99 9.06 18.60
N ALA A 215 9.30 9.24 18.74
CA ALA A 215 9.92 9.38 20.06
C ALA A 215 11.24 10.17 20.00
N ARG A 216 11.72 10.60 21.16
CA ARG A 216 13.11 11.03 21.33
C ARG A 216 14.06 9.82 21.24
N PRO A 217 15.35 10.02 20.92
CA PRO A 217 16.35 8.96 20.99
C PRO A 217 16.33 8.22 22.33
N SER A 218 16.65 6.92 22.31
CA SER A 218 16.71 6.04 23.49
C SER A 218 15.39 5.78 24.22
N MET A 219 14.25 6.32 23.74
CA MET A 219 12.92 6.03 24.31
C MET A 219 12.36 4.66 23.92
N GLY A 220 12.97 3.96 22.95
CA GLY A 220 12.52 2.63 22.51
C GLY A 220 11.67 2.62 21.24
N LYS A 221 11.76 3.67 20.40
CA LYS A 221 11.06 3.77 19.08
C LYS A 221 11.16 2.50 18.25
N THR A 222 12.38 2.08 17.92
CA THR A 222 12.70 0.87 17.15
C THR A 222 12.22 -0.39 17.87
N VAL A 223 12.37 -0.45 19.20
CA VAL A 223 11.96 -1.61 20.01
C VAL A 223 10.44 -1.83 19.92
N LEU A 224 9.65 -0.77 20.08
CA LEU A 224 8.19 -0.86 19.98
C LEU A 224 7.77 -1.29 18.56
N GLY A 225 8.33 -0.66 17.52
CA GLY A 225 8.04 -1.01 16.13
C GLY A 225 8.33 -2.48 15.82
N ILE A 226 9.50 -2.98 16.24
CA ILE A 226 9.90 -4.38 16.08
C ILE A 226 8.99 -5.33 16.87
N ASN A 227 8.63 -5.00 18.12
CA ASN A 227 7.72 -5.85 18.89
C ASN A 227 6.34 -5.94 18.26
N ILE A 228 5.81 -4.84 17.70
CA ILE A 228 4.56 -4.86 16.94
C ILE A 228 4.71 -5.75 15.70
N ALA A 229 5.74 -5.54 14.88
CA ALA A 229 5.98 -6.36 13.67
C ALA A 229 6.11 -7.85 14.00
N GLN A 230 6.82 -8.19 15.08
CA GLN A 230 6.98 -9.56 15.56
C GLN A 230 5.66 -10.16 16.07
N ASN A 231 4.84 -9.38 16.78
CA ASN A 231 3.52 -9.85 17.23
C ASN A 231 2.56 -10.08 16.05
N VAL A 232 2.57 -9.19 15.06
CA VAL A 232 1.81 -9.37 13.82
C VAL A 232 2.27 -10.62 13.09
N ALA A 233 3.58 -10.79 12.87
CA ALA A 233 4.12 -11.94 12.15
C ALA A 233 3.80 -13.29 12.80
N LYS A 234 3.58 -13.35 14.12
CA LYS A 234 3.20 -14.58 14.83
C LYS A 234 1.79 -15.07 14.51
N ILE A 235 0.87 -14.16 14.18
CA ILE A 235 -0.56 -14.48 13.99
C ILE A 235 -1.03 -14.28 12.54
N ALA A 236 -0.16 -13.75 11.69
CA ALA A 236 -0.51 -13.34 10.35
C ALA A 236 -0.32 -14.46 9.30
N ASP A 237 -1.31 -14.61 8.43
CA ASP A 237 -1.24 -15.51 7.26
C ASP A 237 -0.34 -14.97 6.14
N LYS A 238 -0.10 -13.66 6.11
CA LYS A 238 0.70 -12.97 5.09
C LYS A 238 1.97 -12.36 5.69
N PRO A 239 3.03 -12.19 4.89
CA PRO A 239 4.28 -11.69 5.42
C PRO A 239 4.22 -10.25 5.95
N VAL A 240 5.09 -9.98 6.93
CA VAL A 240 5.41 -8.63 7.40
C VAL A 240 6.73 -8.19 6.77
N LEU A 241 6.78 -6.97 6.26
CA LEU A 241 7.97 -6.39 5.66
C LEU A 241 8.52 -5.27 6.54
N VAL A 242 9.81 -5.31 6.85
CA VAL A 242 10.51 -4.31 7.65
C VAL A 242 11.61 -3.66 6.81
N PHE A 243 11.51 -2.35 6.60
CA PHE A 243 12.60 -1.54 6.06
C PHE A 243 13.39 -0.93 7.21
N SER A 244 14.66 -1.31 7.33
CA SER A 244 15.56 -0.84 8.37
C SER A 244 16.65 0.05 7.78
N LEU A 245 16.41 1.35 7.77
CA LEU A 245 17.31 2.33 7.19
C LEU A 245 18.41 2.76 8.18
N GLU A 246 18.18 2.59 9.48
CA GLU A 246 19.13 2.96 10.55
C GLU A 246 20.00 1.79 11.01
N MET A 247 19.44 0.58 11.03
CA MET A 247 20.03 -0.58 11.72
C MET A 247 20.28 -1.75 10.76
N PRO A 248 21.39 -2.49 10.89
CA PRO A 248 21.57 -3.75 10.17
C PRO A 248 20.53 -4.80 10.56
N SER A 249 20.21 -5.71 9.64
CA SER A 249 19.23 -6.78 9.86
C SER A 249 19.59 -7.68 11.05
N GLU A 250 20.87 -8.00 11.22
CA GLU A 250 21.38 -8.82 12.34
C GLU A 250 21.04 -8.19 13.70
N ASP A 251 21.08 -6.87 13.76
CA ASP A 251 20.84 -6.08 14.95
C ASP A 251 19.35 -6.10 15.33
N ILE A 252 18.47 -6.05 14.34
CA ILE A 252 17.02 -6.24 14.51
C ILE A 252 16.71 -7.65 14.99
N VAL A 253 17.27 -8.67 14.33
CA VAL A 253 17.06 -10.08 14.69
C VAL A 253 17.54 -10.37 16.10
N THR A 254 18.69 -9.81 16.50
CA THR A 254 19.22 -9.94 17.87
C THR A 254 18.23 -9.38 18.90
N ARG A 255 17.54 -8.26 18.59
CA ARG A 255 16.50 -7.70 19.47
C ARG A 255 15.26 -8.56 19.55
N MET A 256 14.79 -9.07 18.40
CA MET A 256 13.66 -10.01 18.36
C MET A 256 13.97 -11.26 19.17
N LEU A 257 15.20 -11.78 19.08
CA LEU A 257 15.68 -12.93 19.83
C LEU A 257 15.74 -12.66 21.33
N ALA A 258 16.30 -11.51 21.75
CA ALA A 258 16.34 -11.11 23.16
C ALA A 258 14.95 -11.04 23.79
N SER A 259 14.02 -10.39 23.08
CA SER A 259 12.62 -10.23 23.51
C SER A 259 11.91 -11.58 23.61
N GLN A 260 12.08 -12.46 22.60
CA GLN A 260 11.41 -13.75 22.55
C GLN A 260 11.99 -14.79 23.50
N ALA A 261 13.32 -14.89 23.59
CA ALA A 261 14.00 -15.82 24.48
C ALA A 261 13.98 -15.38 25.95
N ARG A 262 13.62 -14.10 26.22
CA ARG A 262 13.79 -13.46 27.53
C ARG A 262 15.23 -13.62 28.05
N VAL A 263 16.19 -13.29 27.18
CA VAL A 263 17.63 -13.29 27.46
C VAL A 263 18.15 -11.87 27.29
N GLU A 264 18.96 -11.41 28.24
CA GLU A 264 19.47 -10.04 28.22
C GLU A 264 20.30 -9.75 26.97
N MET A 265 20.14 -8.56 26.40
CA MET A 265 20.86 -8.12 25.20
C MET A 265 22.38 -8.15 25.39
N SER A 266 22.85 -7.82 26.59
CA SER A 266 24.26 -7.86 26.97
C SER A 266 24.83 -9.26 26.80
N LEU A 267 24.09 -10.30 27.21
CA LEU A 267 24.50 -11.69 27.10
C LEU A 267 24.53 -12.20 25.66
N LEU A 268 23.61 -11.73 24.81
CA LEU A 268 23.63 -12.06 23.38
C LEU A 268 24.80 -11.39 22.64
N LYS A 269 25.29 -10.26 23.14
CA LYS A 269 26.51 -9.61 22.64
C LYS A 269 27.78 -10.23 23.20
N GLU A 270 27.75 -10.59 24.49
CA GLU A 270 28.84 -11.22 25.23
C GLU A 270 28.59 -12.72 25.35
N CYS A 271 28.58 -13.42 24.21
CA CYS A 271 28.20 -14.84 24.12
C CYS A 271 29.01 -15.76 25.06
N ASN A 272 30.20 -15.36 25.48
CA ASN A 272 31.03 -16.08 26.44
C ASN A 272 30.42 -16.18 27.86
N ARG A 273 29.38 -15.39 28.16
CA ARG A 273 28.66 -15.41 29.43
C ARG A 273 27.36 -16.23 29.37
N LEU A 274 27.03 -16.82 28.23
CA LEU A 274 25.86 -17.67 28.07
C LEU A 274 26.11 -19.04 28.73
N ASN A 275 25.11 -19.54 29.44
CA ASN A 275 25.11 -20.88 30.02
C ASN A 275 24.15 -21.79 29.22
N ASP A 276 24.15 -23.09 29.54
CA ASP A 276 23.31 -24.07 28.83
C ASP A 276 21.81 -23.72 28.88
N ALA A 277 21.32 -23.16 29.99
CA ALA A 277 19.93 -22.74 30.13
C ALA A 277 19.58 -21.57 29.19
N HIS A 278 20.51 -20.63 28.98
CA HIS A 278 20.34 -19.56 27.99
C HIS A 278 20.31 -20.15 26.58
N TRP A 279 21.19 -21.09 26.25
CA TRP A 279 21.22 -21.73 24.93
C TRP A 279 19.94 -22.49 24.60
N VAL A 280 19.32 -23.16 25.59
CA VAL A 280 18.01 -23.81 25.39
C VAL A 280 16.93 -22.79 25.02
N LYS A 281 16.84 -21.66 25.75
CA LYS A 281 15.88 -20.59 25.45
C LYS A 281 16.12 -19.96 24.08
N ILE A 282 17.38 -19.67 23.77
CA ILE A 282 17.81 -19.08 22.50
C ILE A 282 17.46 -20.00 21.34
N THR A 283 17.79 -21.29 21.42
CA THR A 283 17.53 -22.26 20.35
C THR A 283 16.03 -22.42 20.07
N SER A 284 15.22 -22.46 21.13
CA SER A 284 13.75 -22.49 20.99
C SER A 284 13.20 -21.22 20.33
N ALA A 285 13.70 -20.04 20.73
CA ALA A 285 13.29 -18.78 20.15
C ALA A 285 13.75 -18.63 18.69
N MET A 286 14.97 -19.07 18.34
CA MET A 286 15.48 -19.08 16.96
C MET A 286 14.61 -19.92 16.04
N LYS A 287 14.21 -21.13 16.49
CA LYS A 287 13.32 -21.99 15.70
C LYS A 287 12.02 -21.26 15.37
N SER A 288 11.36 -20.72 16.40
CA SER A 288 10.11 -19.99 16.18
C SER A 288 10.29 -18.74 15.32
N LEU A 289 11.39 -17.98 15.46
CA LEU A 289 11.69 -16.83 14.61
C LEU A 289 11.92 -17.23 13.15
N SER A 290 12.61 -18.35 12.91
CA SER A 290 12.92 -18.83 11.54
C SER A 290 11.68 -19.26 10.76
N GLU A 291 10.59 -19.59 11.45
CA GLU A 291 9.32 -19.99 10.86
C GLU A 291 8.37 -18.79 10.61
N MET A 292 8.69 -17.59 11.12
CA MET A 292 7.84 -16.41 10.95
C MET A 292 7.95 -15.85 9.52
N PRO A 293 6.81 -15.47 8.89
CA PRO A 293 6.82 -14.82 7.59
C PRO A 293 7.20 -13.33 7.76
N LEU A 294 8.45 -13.05 8.11
CA LEU A 294 8.97 -11.71 8.34
C LEU A 294 10.23 -11.47 7.49
N TYR A 295 10.18 -10.42 6.66
CA TYR A 295 11.23 -10.04 5.75
C TYR A 295 11.83 -8.70 6.18
N ILE A 296 13.17 -8.60 6.20
CA ILE A 296 13.90 -7.39 6.57
C ILE A 296 14.73 -6.94 5.36
N ASP A 297 14.67 -5.65 5.06
CA ASP A 297 15.49 -4.98 4.08
C ASP A 297 16.26 -3.84 4.77
N ASP A 298 17.57 -3.99 4.94
CA ASP A 298 18.46 -3.02 5.57
C ASP A 298 19.25 -2.15 4.57
N THR A 299 18.76 -2.06 3.33
CA THR A 299 19.38 -1.22 2.31
C THR A 299 19.35 0.24 2.74
N SER A 300 20.52 0.84 2.90
CA SER A 300 20.66 2.26 3.26
C SER A 300 20.22 3.18 2.13
N SER A 301 19.69 4.36 2.47
CA SER A 301 19.36 5.45 1.53
C SER A 301 18.30 5.12 0.47
N LEU A 302 17.33 4.27 0.80
CA LEU A 302 16.21 3.97 -0.11
C LEU A 302 15.35 5.21 -0.40
N THR A 303 15.03 5.40 -1.68
CA THR A 303 14.00 6.34 -2.13
C THR A 303 12.60 5.75 -1.89
N PRO A 304 11.54 6.59 -1.80
CA PRO A 304 10.16 6.09 -1.71
C PRO A 304 9.74 5.22 -2.91
N ALA A 305 10.28 5.48 -4.10
CA ALA A 305 9.97 4.72 -5.31
C ALA A 305 10.55 3.29 -5.24
N GLU A 306 11.82 3.15 -4.88
CA GLU A 306 12.47 1.85 -4.71
C GLU A 306 11.79 1.03 -3.60
N MET A 307 11.47 1.66 -2.47
CA MET A 307 10.74 1.02 -1.38
C MET A 307 9.39 0.46 -1.86
N ARG A 308 8.63 1.25 -2.61
CA ARG A 308 7.35 0.83 -3.20
C ARG A 308 7.53 -0.33 -4.18
N SER A 309 8.56 -0.28 -5.03
CA SER A 309 8.88 -1.36 -5.97
C SER A 309 9.18 -2.69 -5.25
N ARG A 310 10.01 -2.65 -4.20
CA ARG A 310 10.34 -3.82 -3.38
C ARG A 310 9.13 -4.36 -2.61
N ALA A 311 8.33 -3.48 -2.01
CA ALA A 311 7.11 -3.86 -1.33
C ALA A 311 6.11 -4.54 -2.27
N ARG A 312 5.91 -4.00 -3.49
CA ARG A 312 5.05 -4.59 -4.51
C ARG A 312 5.54 -5.96 -4.96
N ARG A 313 6.85 -6.13 -5.17
CA ARG A 313 7.43 -7.42 -5.57
C ARG A 313 7.08 -8.50 -4.55
N LEU A 314 7.36 -8.24 -3.26
CA LEU A 314 7.05 -9.18 -2.19
C LEU A 314 5.54 -9.41 -2.02
N TYR A 315 4.74 -8.34 -2.13
CA TYR A 315 3.27 -8.43 -2.11
C TYR A 315 2.76 -9.38 -3.21
N ASN A 316 3.28 -9.26 -4.44
CA ASN A 316 2.86 -10.09 -5.57
C ASN A 316 3.33 -11.55 -5.41
N GLU A 317 4.56 -11.77 -4.93
CA GLU A 317 5.10 -13.11 -4.68
C GLU A 317 4.29 -13.90 -3.64
N HIS A 318 3.79 -13.22 -2.60
CA HIS A 318 3.06 -13.84 -1.50
C HIS A 318 1.54 -13.64 -1.56
N GLY A 319 1.03 -12.97 -2.61
CA GLY A 319 -0.37 -12.63 -2.77
C GLY A 319 -0.93 -11.78 -1.62
N GLY A 320 -0.12 -10.86 -1.09
CA GLY A 320 -0.48 -9.96 0.01
C GLY A 320 0.66 -9.73 1.01
N LEU A 321 0.53 -8.67 1.80
CA LEU A 321 1.33 -8.42 3.00
C LEU A 321 0.38 -8.13 4.17
N SER A 322 0.84 -8.40 5.40
CA SER A 322 0.09 -8.06 6.61
C SER A 322 0.38 -6.66 7.08
N MET A 323 1.63 -6.20 6.95
CA MET A 323 2.07 -4.90 7.42
C MET A 323 3.42 -4.54 6.80
N ILE A 324 3.66 -3.23 6.65
CA ILE A 324 5.00 -2.68 6.42
C ILE A 324 5.44 -1.85 7.64
N LEU A 325 6.66 -2.08 8.14
CA LEU A 325 7.34 -1.24 9.12
C LEU A 325 8.51 -0.50 8.46
N ILE A 326 8.68 0.79 8.74
CA ILE A 326 9.80 1.60 8.23
C ILE A 326 10.53 2.27 9.38
N ASP A 327 11.82 1.96 9.58
CA ASP A 327 12.68 2.57 10.61
C ASP A 327 13.87 3.30 9.96
N TYR A 328 13.87 4.62 9.79
CA TYR A 328 12.82 5.60 10.05
C TYR A 328 12.76 6.62 8.92
N LEU A 329 11.63 7.33 8.81
CA LEU A 329 11.29 8.20 7.68
C LEU A 329 12.40 9.16 7.27
N GLN A 330 13.07 9.75 8.25
CA GLN A 330 14.05 10.79 8.00
C GLN A 330 15.38 10.27 7.40
N LEU A 331 15.57 8.96 7.21
CA LEU A 331 16.73 8.45 6.47
C LEU A 331 16.46 8.26 4.98
N MET A 332 15.21 8.40 4.54
CA MET A 332 14.87 8.39 3.13
C MET A 332 15.32 9.69 2.47
N LYS A 333 15.80 9.56 1.23
CA LYS A 333 16.25 10.67 0.41
C LYS A 333 15.49 10.69 -0.91
N ILE A 334 15.19 11.89 -1.41
CA ILE A 334 14.65 12.10 -2.75
C ILE A 334 15.67 12.92 -3.54
N PRO A 335 16.23 12.40 -4.64
CA PRO A 335 17.11 13.16 -5.52
C PRO A 335 16.47 14.50 -5.93
N GLY A 336 17.24 15.59 -5.85
CA GLY A 336 16.78 16.94 -6.23
C GLY A 336 16.08 17.75 -5.13
N TYR A 337 15.82 17.18 -3.95
CA TYR A 337 15.18 17.90 -2.82
C TYR A 337 16.15 18.34 -1.71
N GLU A 338 17.46 18.27 -1.97
CA GLU A 338 18.53 18.47 -0.97
C GLU A 338 18.49 19.82 -0.23
N THR A 339 17.90 20.85 -0.85
CA THR A 339 17.83 22.20 -0.28
C THR A 339 16.60 22.45 0.60
N ASN A 340 15.56 21.60 0.52
CA ASN A 340 14.32 21.81 1.26
C ASN A 340 13.78 20.53 1.89
N ARG A 341 14.30 20.24 3.07
CA ARG A 341 13.94 19.06 3.85
C ARG A 341 12.45 18.94 4.18
N THR A 342 11.76 20.07 4.36
CA THR A 342 10.32 20.05 4.67
C THR A 342 9.50 19.53 3.50
N LEU A 343 9.84 19.94 2.28
CA LEU A 343 9.19 19.43 1.06
C LEU A 343 9.50 17.95 0.84
N GLU A 344 10.76 17.55 1.05
CA GLU A 344 11.19 16.16 0.93
C GLU A 344 10.38 15.23 1.86
N VAL A 345 10.31 15.57 3.15
CA VAL A 345 9.54 14.78 4.13
C VAL A 345 8.05 14.78 3.80
N SER A 346 7.53 15.88 3.25
CA SER A 346 6.13 15.93 2.79
C SER A 346 5.87 14.98 1.64
N GLU A 347 6.80 14.84 0.71
CA GLU A 347 6.66 13.92 -0.41
C GLU A 347 6.81 12.46 0.02
N ILE A 348 7.77 12.17 0.92
CA ILE A 348 7.90 10.84 1.54
C ILE A 348 6.58 10.45 2.22
N SER A 349 6.02 11.33 3.04
CA SER A 349 4.76 11.11 3.75
C SER A 349 3.60 10.75 2.81
N ARG A 350 3.41 11.56 1.75
CA ARG A 350 2.38 11.32 0.74
C ARG A 350 2.58 10.01 0.00
N SER A 351 3.83 9.68 -0.36
CA SER A 351 4.17 8.44 -1.05
C SER A 351 3.84 7.20 -0.20
N LEU A 352 4.13 7.24 1.10
CA LEU A 352 3.82 6.14 2.02
C LEU A 352 2.32 6.00 2.28
N LYS A 353 1.59 7.11 2.38
CA LYS A 353 0.12 7.06 2.46
C LYS A 353 -0.51 6.53 1.17
N ALA A 354 0.07 6.85 0.02
CA ALA A 354 -0.35 6.27 -1.26
C ALA A 354 -0.06 4.77 -1.29
N LEU A 355 1.12 4.33 -0.82
CA LEU A 355 1.49 2.92 -0.73
C LEU A 355 0.52 2.13 0.16
N SER A 356 0.16 2.67 1.35
CA SER A 356 -0.79 1.99 2.24
C SER A 356 -2.15 1.79 1.58
N LYS A 357 -2.66 2.82 0.90
CA LYS A 357 -3.95 2.76 0.18
C LYS A 357 -3.93 1.85 -1.03
N GLU A 358 -2.82 1.84 -1.75
CA GLU A 358 -2.67 1.03 -2.95
C GLU A 358 -2.64 -0.46 -2.63
N LEU A 359 -1.81 -0.85 -1.66
CA LEU A 359 -1.67 -2.26 -1.27
C LEU A 359 -2.78 -2.72 -0.32
N ASP A 360 -3.64 -1.81 0.16
CA ASP A 360 -4.67 -2.06 1.18
C ASP A 360 -4.11 -2.71 2.47
N ILE A 361 -2.97 -2.22 2.95
CA ILE A 361 -2.28 -2.74 4.15
C ILE A 361 -1.93 -1.62 5.13
N PRO A 362 -1.77 -1.92 6.43
CA PRO A 362 -1.21 -0.97 7.38
C PRO A 362 0.28 -0.73 7.10
N VAL A 363 0.66 0.55 7.05
CA VAL A 363 2.06 0.98 6.97
C VAL A 363 2.38 1.75 8.25
N ILE A 364 3.32 1.28 9.07
CA ILE A 364 3.84 2.00 10.23
C ILE A 364 5.21 2.55 9.90
N ALA A 365 5.35 3.86 10.06
CA ALA A 365 6.65 4.51 9.91
C ALA A 365 7.11 5.12 11.24
N LEU A 366 8.36 4.85 11.59
CA LEU A 366 9.00 5.42 12.76
C LEU A 366 9.47 6.83 12.41
N SER A 367 9.36 7.75 13.38
CA SER A 367 9.76 9.14 13.22
C SER A 367 10.52 9.64 14.46
N GLN A 368 11.51 10.50 14.26
CA GLN A 368 12.21 11.14 15.37
C GLN A 368 11.61 12.50 15.68
N LEU A 369 11.55 12.84 16.97
CA LEU A 369 11.06 14.14 17.45
C LEU A 369 12.16 15.20 17.53
N ASN A 370 11.76 16.47 17.41
CA ASN A 370 12.64 17.61 17.64
C ASN A 370 13.23 17.61 19.08
N ARG A 371 14.43 18.17 19.24
CA ARG A 371 15.12 18.30 20.54
C ARG A 371 14.41 19.25 21.51
N ALA A 372 13.62 20.20 21.00
CA ALA A 372 12.88 21.19 21.81
C ALA A 372 11.91 20.58 22.84
N VAL A 373 11.54 19.30 22.68
CA VAL A 373 10.77 18.53 23.68
C VAL A 373 11.50 18.46 25.02
N ASP A 374 12.83 18.32 24.98
CA ASP A 374 13.65 18.12 26.18
C ASP A 374 13.77 19.41 27.02
N ASP A 375 13.53 20.58 26.42
CA ASP A 375 13.59 21.89 27.07
C ASP A 375 12.29 22.25 27.82
N ARG A 376 11.21 21.50 27.58
CA ARG A 376 9.92 21.73 28.26
C ARG A 376 9.92 21.17 29.67
N LYS A 377 9.09 21.79 30.52
CA LYS A 377 8.84 21.29 31.88
C LYS A 377 8.12 19.94 31.87
N ASP A 378 7.09 19.82 31.02
CA ASP A 378 6.51 18.52 30.66
C ASP A 378 7.15 18.03 29.35
N LYS A 379 7.87 16.91 29.48
CA LYS A 379 8.64 16.30 28.39
C LYS A 379 7.83 15.27 27.62
N ARG A 380 6.53 15.11 27.92
CA ARG A 380 5.64 14.31 27.08
C ARG A 380 5.55 14.93 25.68
N PRO A 381 5.75 14.14 24.62
CA PRO A 381 5.60 14.63 23.26
C PRO A 381 4.17 15.06 22.93
N MET A 382 4.07 16.00 22.01
CA MET A 382 2.83 16.51 21.45
C MET A 382 2.97 16.66 19.93
N MET A 383 1.84 16.88 19.24
CA MET A 383 1.79 16.98 17.77
C MET A 383 2.79 17.98 17.18
N SER A 384 2.99 19.13 17.82
CA SER A 384 3.93 20.16 17.35
C SER A 384 5.41 19.71 17.35
N ASP A 385 5.74 18.58 17.97
CA ASP A 385 7.11 18.08 18.08
C ASP A 385 7.59 17.31 16.86
N LEU A 386 6.66 16.99 15.95
CA LEU A 386 6.93 16.50 14.59
C LEU A 386 7.36 17.64 13.64
N ARG A 387 7.77 18.80 14.18
CA ARG A 387 8.16 19.99 13.40
C ARG A 387 9.19 19.64 12.31
N GLU A 388 9.03 20.24 11.13
CA GLU A 388 9.58 19.84 9.80
C GLU A 388 8.70 18.84 9.03
N SER A 389 7.56 18.43 9.60
CA SER A 389 6.71 17.38 9.02
C SER A 389 5.21 17.61 9.17
N GLY A 390 4.73 18.84 8.91
CA GLY A 390 3.29 19.13 8.92
C GLY A 390 2.47 18.21 7.99
N ALA A 391 3.07 17.75 6.90
CA ALA A 391 2.48 16.74 6.02
C ALA A 391 2.33 15.36 6.70
N ILE A 392 3.29 14.92 7.51
CA ILE A 392 3.16 13.67 8.29
C ILE A 392 1.93 13.76 9.19
N GLU A 393 1.77 14.88 9.89
CA GLU A 393 0.59 15.11 10.72
C GLU A 393 -0.70 15.02 9.90
N GLN A 394 -0.76 15.59 8.70
CA GLN A 394 -1.97 15.58 7.87
C GLN A 394 -2.27 14.19 7.31
N ASP A 395 -1.26 13.52 6.75
CA ASP A 395 -1.40 12.28 5.99
C ASP A 395 -1.64 11.06 6.89
N ALA A 396 -1.03 11.02 8.09
CA ALA A 396 -1.17 9.90 9.00
C ALA A 396 -2.60 9.77 9.54
N ASP A 397 -3.05 8.52 9.71
CA ASP A 397 -4.34 8.19 10.29
C ASP A 397 -4.24 7.91 11.80
N LEU A 398 -3.07 7.46 12.26
CA LEU A 398 -2.73 7.17 13.64
C LEU A 398 -1.35 7.74 13.96
N ILE A 399 -1.21 8.49 15.06
CA ILE A 399 0.07 9.01 15.53
C ILE A 399 0.22 8.67 17.01
N MET A 400 1.27 7.92 17.32
CA MET A 400 1.62 7.45 18.64
C MET A 400 2.97 8.03 19.06
N PHE A 401 3.06 8.53 20.28
CA PHE A 401 4.30 8.97 20.88
C PHE A 401 4.74 8.02 21.98
N ILE A 402 6.04 7.77 22.09
CA ILE A 402 6.61 7.01 23.21
C ILE A 402 7.22 7.97 24.21
N TYR A 403 6.85 7.81 25.47
CA TYR A 403 7.44 8.52 26.59
C TYR A 403 7.80 7.56 27.72
N ARG A 404 8.98 7.76 28.32
CA ARG A 404 9.47 7.01 29.48
C ARG A 404 10.07 7.98 30.48
N ASP A 405 9.40 8.17 31.60
CA ASP A 405 9.83 9.14 32.61
C ASP A 405 11.19 8.77 33.23
N GLU A 406 11.47 7.47 33.40
CA GLU A 406 12.73 6.94 33.93
C GLU A 406 13.99 7.41 33.16
N VAL A 407 13.85 7.78 31.88
CA VAL A 407 14.98 8.29 31.08
C VAL A 407 15.41 9.67 31.55
N TYR A 408 14.46 10.48 32.02
CA TYR A 408 14.70 11.84 32.51
C TYR A 408 14.84 11.90 34.04
N ASN A 409 14.13 11.03 34.76
CA ASN A 409 14.00 11.03 36.21
C ASN A 409 14.42 9.67 36.79
N LYS A 410 15.74 9.40 36.77
CA LYS A 410 16.30 8.09 37.15
C LYS A 410 16.10 7.72 38.62
N ASP A 411 15.91 8.71 39.49
CA ASP A 411 15.80 8.52 40.93
C ASP A 411 14.38 8.16 41.41
N LYS A 412 13.37 8.25 40.52
CA LYS A 412 11.98 7.91 40.86
C LYS A 412 11.71 6.42 40.63
N GLU A 413 11.64 5.67 41.72
CA GLU A 413 11.46 4.23 41.69
C GLU A 413 10.08 3.81 41.13
N ASP A 414 9.03 4.60 41.40
CA ASP A 414 7.65 4.33 40.95
C ASP A 414 7.48 4.27 39.41
N ASN A 415 8.41 4.88 38.66
CA ASN A 415 8.33 4.97 37.19
C ASN A 415 9.28 3.99 36.48
N LYS A 416 9.94 3.12 37.23
CA LYS A 416 10.90 2.15 36.68
C LYS A 416 10.19 1.17 35.75
N ASN A 417 10.74 0.98 34.55
CA ASN A 417 10.16 0.15 33.49
C ASN A 417 8.75 0.57 33.05
N LEU A 418 8.24 1.74 33.43
CA LEU A 418 6.95 2.24 32.97
C LEU A 418 7.14 3.05 31.68
N GLY A 419 6.43 2.64 30.63
CA GLY A 419 6.34 3.37 29.37
C GLY A 419 4.91 3.85 29.10
N GLU A 420 4.81 4.97 28.42
CA GLU A 420 3.57 5.54 27.93
C GLU A 420 3.57 5.53 26.39
N ILE A 421 2.50 4.98 25.81
CA ILE A 421 2.16 5.13 24.40
C ILE A 421 1.02 6.15 24.32
N ILE A 422 1.35 7.37 23.92
CA ILE A 422 0.42 8.49 23.84
C ILE A 422 -0.14 8.54 22.42
N ILE A 423 -1.43 8.25 22.26
CA ILE A 423 -2.15 8.38 21.00
C ILE A 423 -2.49 9.86 20.82
N GLY A 424 -1.64 10.57 20.07
CA GLY A 424 -1.80 12.01 19.80
C GLY A 424 -2.79 12.31 18.67
N LYS A 425 -2.96 11.38 17.73
CA LYS A 425 -3.94 11.48 16.65
C LYS A 425 -4.52 10.11 16.33
N GLN A 426 -5.83 10.02 16.16
CA GLN A 426 -6.49 8.85 15.61
C GLN A 426 -7.74 9.29 14.82
N ARG A 427 -7.80 8.97 13.53
CA ARG A 427 -8.95 9.36 12.68
C ARG A 427 -10.22 8.57 13.01
N ASN A 428 -10.06 7.34 13.46
CA ASN A 428 -11.16 6.36 13.57
C ASN A 428 -11.47 5.98 15.04
N GLY A 429 -11.08 6.80 16.02
CA GLY A 429 -11.35 6.50 17.42
C GLY A 429 -10.71 7.50 18.39
N PRO A 430 -10.70 7.19 19.69
CA PRO A 430 -10.29 8.14 20.72
C PRO A 430 -8.78 8.36 20.75
N ILE A 431 -8.38 9.54 21.25
CA ILE A 431 -7.02 9.82 21.70
C ILE A 431 -6.88 9.45 23.19
N GLY A 432 -5.64 9.31 23.68
CA GLY A 432 -5.36 9.05 25.08
C GLY A 432 -4.01 8.38 25.28
N THR A 433 -3.76 7.88 26.49
CA THR A 433 -2.48 7.27 26.84
C THR A 433 -2.68 5.83 27.29
N VAL A 434 -1.89 4.93 26.70
CA VAL A 434 -1.78 3.53 27.09
C VAL A 434 -0.50 3.34 27.89
N HIS A 435 -0.59 2.66 29.03
CA HIS A 435 0.57 2.32 29.83
C HIS A 435 1.08 0.93 29.47
N VAL A 436 2.39 0.80 29.33
CA VAL A 436 3.08 -0.43 28.96
C VAL A 436 4.29 -0.62 29.86
N ARG A 437 4.73 -1.87 30.03
CA ARG A 437 6.00 -2.17 30.68
C ARG A 437 7.12 -2.17 29.65
N PHE A 438 8.23 -1.51 29.92
CA PHE A 438 9.45 -1.54 29.11
C PHE A 438 10.56 -2.30 29.83
N ASP A 439 10.84 -3.52 29.36
CA ASP A 439 11.94 -4.34 29.84
C ASP A 439 13.19 -4.08 28.97
N GLY A 440 13.91 -2.98 29.25
CA GLY A 440 15.02 -2.52 28.41
C GLY A 440 16.15 -3.53 28.21
N GLN A 441 16.42 -4.35 29.23
CA GLN A 441 17.40 -5.44 29.17
C GLN A 441 17.07 -6.51 28.12
N PHE A 442 15.80 -6.69 27.78
CA PHE A 442 15.33 -7.66 26.79
C PHE A 442 14.92 -6.99 25.46
N ALA A 443 15.06 -5.66 25.34
CA ALA A 443 14.46 -4.87 24.25
C ALA A 443 13.00 -5.26 24.00
N SER A 444 12.18 -5.15 25.03
CA SER A 444 10.79 -5.59 24.98
C SER A 444 9.86 -4.57 25.62
N PHE A 445 8.78 -4.22 24.91
CA PHE A 445 7.57 -3.68 25.51
C PHE A 445 6.58 -4.81 25.77
N ALA A 446 5.89 -4.76 26.91
CA ALA A 446 4.87 -5.73 27.29
C ALA A 446 3.61 -5.03 27.83
N ASN A 447 2.49 -5.73 27.78
CA ASN A 447 1.25 -5.28 28.44
C ASN A 447 1.50 -5.07 29.93
N LEU A 448 1.00 -3.96 30.47
CA LEU A 448 1.04 -3.74 31.91
C LEU A 448 -0.04 -4.62 32.56
N THR A 449 0.38 -5.59 33.37
CA THR A 449 -0.57 -6.32 34.22
C THR A 449 -1.10 -5.35 35.26
N ARG A 450 -2.42 -5.13 35.28
CA ARG A 450 -3.06 -4.32 36.33
C ARG A 450 -2.89 -5.07 37.65
N GLU A 451 -1.91 -4.65 38.46
CA GLU A 451 -1.81 -5.06 39.87
C GLU A 451 -3.03 -4.49 40.62
N ASN A 452 -4.13 -5.23 40.50
CA ASN A 452 -5.30 -5.29 41.38
C ASN A 452 -6.25 -6.45 41.00
N ASP A 453 -5.97 -7.18 39.90
CA ASP A 453 -6.42 -8.56 39.78
C ASP A 453 -5.27 -9.46 40.26
N ASN A 454 -5.28 -9.74 41.56
CA ASN A 454 -4.49 -10.72 42.30
C ASN A 454 -3.23 -11.26 41.62
N ILE A 455 -2.07 -10.95 42.21
CA ILE A 455 -0.97 -11.89 42.29
C ILE A 455 -1.55 -13.19 42.87
N LEU A 456 -1.80 -14.19 42.01
CA LEU A 456 -1.84 -15.57 42.45
C LEU A 456 -0.38 -16.01 42.63
N PRO A 457 0.06 -16.33 43.85
CA PRO A 457 1.34 -16.97 44.06
C PRO A 457 1.22 -18.41 43.52
N GLY A 458 1.87 -18.67 42.40
CA GLY A 458 1.98 -19.99 41.81
C GLY A 458 0.78 -20.37 40.95
N ASP A 459 1.05 -20.64 39.67
CA ASP A 459 0.52 -21.82 39.00
C ASP A 459 1.22 -22.00 37.64
N ILE A 460 2.20 -22.91 37.64
CA ILE A 460 2.24 -23.92 36.59
C ILE A 460 1.84 -25.23 37.27
N GLY A 461 0.61 -25.27 37.77
CA GLY A 461 -0.13 -26.51 37.95
C GLY A 461 -0.79 -26.84 36.63
N TYR A 462 -0.25 -27.84 35.92
CA TYR A 462 -1.02 -28.57 34.94
C TYR A 462 -2.21 -29.20 35.69
N ASN A 463 -3.42 -29.01 35.19
CA ASN A 463 -4.52 -29.91 35.55
C ASN A 463 -5.21 -30.39 34.28
N GLU A 464 -5.58 -31.67 34.33
CA GLU A 464 -6.70 -32.23 33.57
C GLU A 464 -7.97 -31.37 33.71
#